data_AF-A0A059WYW0-F1
#
_entry.id   AF-A0A059WYW0-F1
#
_cell.length_a   1.000
_cell.length_b   1.000
_cell.length_c   1.000
_cell.angle_alpha   90.00
_cell.angle_beta   90.00
_cell.angle_gamma   90.00
#
_symmetry.space_group_name_H-M   'P 1'
#
loop_
_entity.id
_entity.type
_entity.pdbx_description
1 polymer ?
#
loop_
_entity_poly.entity_id
_entity_poly.type
_entity_poly.pdbx_seq_one_letter_code
_entity_poly.pdbx_strand_id
1 'polypeptide(L)'
;GTISGTGRFLKEKNSNIKIIGADPYGSIFKTYKETGKTVEATPYLVEGIGQQVVPENAQLKYVDEVINVTDRESFELSRQLGRLEGIFCGGSTGTNLAAALRVARPLDEDGLVVFIVCDTGEHYLSKHHSDEWMKEKRLLEPQKITAGLLTGTKGERSPETLVTAGPAERVADALAKMNETGLTQIPVLEDGHSVGSLRESRVL
;
A
#
# COMPACT_ATOMS: atom_id res chain seq x y z
N GLY A 1 6.61 6.36 -24.05
CA GLY A 1 7.54 7.50 -23.87
C GLY A 1 8.89 7.05 -23.38
N THR A 2 9.15 7.18 -22.07
CA THR A 2 10.46 6.94 -21.42
C THR A 2 11.14 5.65 -21.87
N ILE A 3 10.48 4.50 -21.66
CA ILE A 3 11.05 3.19 -22.01
C ILE A 3 11.39 3.06 -23.52
N SER A 4 10.60 3.70 -24.38
CA SER A 4 10.83 3.66 -25.83
C SER A 4 12.05 4.48 -26.24
N GLY A 5 12.19 5.70 -25.70
CA GLY A 5 13.33 6.57 -25.97
C GLY A 5 14.63 5.98 -25.40
N THR A 6 14.62 5.59 -24.13
CA THR A 6 15.76 4.95 -23.46
C THR A 6 16.13 3.64 -24.12
N GLY A 7 15.15 2.76 -24.38
CA GLY A 7 15.39 1.46 -24.99
C GLY A 7 15.99 1.56 -26.40
N ARG A 8 15.49 2.49 -27.23
CA ARG A 8 16.06 2.77 -28.55
C ARG A 8 17.54 3.16 -28.44
N PHE A 9 17.83 4.19 -27.63
CA PHE A 9 19.20 4.70 -27.50
C PHE A 9 20.16 3.65 -26.92
N LEU A 10 19.76 2.93 -25.89
CA LEU A 10 20.61 1.89 -25.30
C LEU A 10 20.91 0.77 -26.29
N LYS A 11 19.93 0.33 -27.09
CA LYS A 11 20.15 -0.70 -28.11
C LYS A 11 21.02 -0.20 -29.28
N GLU A 12 21.01 1.10 -29.58
CA GLU A 12 21.97 1.70 -30.54
C GLU A 12 23.41 1.65 -30.03
N LYS A 13 23.63 1.72 -28.70
CA LYS A 13 24.96 1.64 -28.08
C LYS A 13 25.41 0.20 -27.85
N ASN A 14 24.51 -0.67 -27.41
CA ASN A 14 24.75 -2.08 -27.19
C ASN A 14 23.45 -2.86 -27.32
N SER A 15 23.31 -3.60 -28.41
CA SER A 15 22.11 -4.39 -28.71
C SER A 15 21.86 -5.54 -27.72
N ASN A 16 22.86 -5.94 -26.93
CA ASN A 16 22.73 -6.97 -25.91
C ASN A 16 22.01 -6.48 -24.65
N ILE A 17 21.86 -5.17 -24.45
CA ILE A 17 21.11 -4.62 -23.32
C ILE A 17 19.64 -5.04 -23.43
N LYS A 18 19.13 -5.64 -22.36
CA LYS A 18 17.73 -6.03 -22.20
C LYS A 18 16.92 -4.87 -21.62
N ILE A 19 15.81 -4.56 -22.27
CA ILE A 19 14.88 -3.51 -21.88
C ILE A 19 13.62 -4.18 -21.36
N ILE A 20 13.36 -4.03 -20.07
CA ILE A 20 12.25 -4.67 -19.39
C ILE A 20 11.20 -3.62 -19.03
N GLY A 21 9.95 -3.86 -19.43
CA GLY A 21 8.81 -3.05 -19.01
C GLY A 21 8.20 -3.59 -17.72
N ALA A 22 8.05 -2.73 -16.71
CA ALA A 22 7.22 -3.03 -15.55
C ALA A 22 5.82 -2.43 -15.78
N ASP A 23 4.79 -3.25 -15.70
CA ASP A 23 3.41 -2.87 -16.04
C ASP A 23 2.47 -3.27 -14.89
N PRO A 24 1.49 -2.44 -14.47
CA PRO A 24 0.55 -2.85 -13.45
C PRO A 24 -0.35 -3.97 -13.96
N TYR A 25 -0.63 -4.93 -13.09
CA TYR A 25 -1.57 -6.00 -13.38
C TYR A 25 -2.95 -5.40 -13.66
N GLY A 26 -3.45 -5.59 -14.89
CA GLY A 26 -4.68 -4.99 -15.37
C GLY A 26 -4.48 -4.04 -16.55
N SER A 27 -3.25 -3.63 -16.84
CA SER A 27 -2.92 -2.96 -18.09
C SER A 27 -2.75 -3.95 -19.26
N ILE A 28 -2.87 -3.43 -20.48
CA ILE A 28 -2.84 -4.20 -21.72
C ILE A 28 -1.42 -4.49 -22.23
N PHE A 29 -0.37 -3.82 -21.72
CA PHE A 29 0.93 -3.80 -22.41
C PHE A 29 1.59 -5.18 -22.44
N LYS A 30 1.48 -5.97 -21.36
CA LYS A 30 2.01 -7.33 -21.35
C LYS A 30 1.33 -8.21 -22.40
N THR A 31 0.00 -8.30 -22.37
CA THR A 31 -0.75 -9.11 -23.33
C THR A 31 -0.49 -8.66 -24.76
N TYR A 32 -0.44 -7.35 -24.99
CA TYR A 32 -0.15 -6.80 -26.31
C TYR A 32 1.28 -7.12 -26.77
N LYS A 33 2.28 -7.06 -25.89
CA LYS A 33 3.66 -7.42 -26.21
C LYS A 33 3.79 -8.91 -26.59
N GLU A 34 3.10 -9.79 -25.87
CA GLU A 34 3.18 -11.25 -26.05
C GLU A 34 2.35 -11.75 -27.24
N THR A 35 1.20 -11.11 -27.51
CA THR A 35 0.19 -11.66 -28.45
C THR A 35 -0.16 -10.73 -29.61
N GLY A 36 0.22 -9.44 -29.55
CA GLY A 36 -0.22 -8.40 -30.49
C GLY A 36 -1.70 -8.00 -30.35
N LYS A 37 -2.42 -8.54 -29.35
CA LYS A 37 -3.85 -8.28 -29.12
C LYS A 37 -4.05 -7.42 -27.88
N THR A 38 -5.06 -6.56 -27.92
CA THR A 38 -5.52 -5.83 -26.75
C THR A 38 -6.57 -6.65 -26.00
N VAL A 39 -6.62 -6.47 -24.69
CA VAL A 39 -7.65 -7.03 -23.80
C VAL A 39 -8.35 -5.89 -23.09
N GLU A 40 -9.50 -6.18 -22.49
CA GLU A 40 -10.14 -5.21 -21.60
C GLU A 40 -9.24 -4.97 -20.39
N ALA A 41 -8.89 -3.71 -20.16
CA ALA A 41 -8.09 -3.32 -19.03
C ALA A 41 -8.92 -3.39 -17.75
N THR A 42 -8.33 -3.90 -16.67
CA THR A 42 -8.98 -3.91 -15.35
C THR A 42 -8.46 -2.76 -14.51
N PRO A 43 -9.28 -2.16 -13.64
CA PRO A 43 -8.84 -1.11 -12.73
C PRO A 43 -7.69 -1.58 -11.82
N TYR A 44 -6.76 -0.67 -11.55
CA TYR A 44 -5.64 -0.82 -10.61
C TYR A 44 -5.43 0.51 -9.88
N LEU A 45 -4.71 0.48 -8.77
CA LEU A 45 -4.54 1.62 -7.86
C LEU A 45 -3.24 2.40 -8.10
N VAL A 46 -2.19 1.76 -8.64
CA VAL A 46 -0.94 2.46 -8.96
C VAL A 46 -1.18 3.53 -10.02
N GLU A 47 -0.66 4.73 -9.79
CA GLU A 47 -0.83 5.89 -10.66
C GLU A 47 0.38 6.10 -11.58
N GLY A 48 0.12 6.74 -12.72
CA GLY A 48 1.16 7.17 -13.66
C GLY A 48 1.67 6.10 -14.65
N ILE A 49 1.29 4.83 -14.48
CA ILE A 49 1.68 3.73 -15.37
C ILE A 49 0.47 2.88 -15.81
N GLY A 50 0.69 2.07 -16.86
CA GLY A 50 -0.36 1.29 -17.53
C GLY A 50 -1.29 2.14 -18.39
N GLN A 51 -1.91 1.50 -19.36
CA GLN A 51 -2.92 2.06 -20.27
C GLN A 51 -3.97 1.02 -20.68
N GLN A 52 -5.06 1.52 -21.27
CA GLN A 52 -6.09 0.72 -21.95
C GLN A 52 -5.92 0.69 -23.48
N VAL A 53 -5.08 1.58 -24.02
CA VAL A 53 -4.77 1.69 -25.45
C VAL A 53 -3.25 1.84 -25.60
N VAL A 54 -2.68 1.30 -26.67
CA VAL A 54 -1.25 1.47 -26.96
C VAL A 54 -1.05 2.84 -27.63
N PRO A 55 -0.43 3.82 -26.98
CA PRO A 55 -0.19 5.12 -27.59
C PRO A 55 0.91 5.02 -28.66
N GLU A 56 0.89 5.91 -29.65
CA GLU A 56 1.87 5.91 -30.76
C GLU A 56 3.32 6.05 -30.28
N ASN A 57 3.53 6.73 -29.15
CA ASN A 57 4.84 6.93 -28.54
C ASN A 57 5.32 5.72 -27.71
N ALA A 58 4.55 4.62 -27.65
CA ALA A 58 4.94 3.35 -27.04
C ALA A 58 5.51 2.40 -28.11
N GLN A 59 6.82 2.50 -28.35
CA GLN A 59 7.53 1.68 -29.33
C GLN A 59 8.01 0.36 -28.70
N LEU A 60 7.08 -0.60 -28.54
CA LEU A 60 7.33 -1.89 -27.87
C LEU A 60 8.31 -2.82 -28.61
N LYS A 61 8.70 -2.48 -29.85
CA LYS A 61 9.78 -3.14 -30.59
C LYS A 61 11.14 -3.05 -29.87
N TYR A 62 11.34 -2.04 -29.03
CA TYR A 62 12.56 -1.87 -28.24
C TYR A 62 12.49 -2.49 -26.84
N VAL A 63 11.33 -3.00 -26.42
CA VAL A 63 11.12 -3.67 -25.15
C VAL A 63 11.30 -5.17 -25.38
N ASP A 64 12.14 -5.84 -24.60
CA ASP A 64 12.37 -7.28 -24.73
C ASP A 64 11.26 -8.09 -24.02
N GLU A 65 10.89 -7.67 -22.81
CA GLU A 65 9.91 -8.34 -21.96
C GLU A 65 9.04 -7.33 -21.20
N VAL A 66 7.81 -7.71 -20.85
CA VAL A 66 6.95 -6.96 -19.92
C VAL A 66 6.57 -7.83 -18.73
N ILE A 67 6.85 -7.34 -17.53
CA ILE A 67 6.55 -7.99 -16.26
C ILE A 67 5.35 -7.29 -15.61
N ASN A 68 4.30 -8.06 -15.34
CA ASN A 68 3.15 -7.56 -14.57
C ASN A 68 3.45 -7.56 -13.08
N VAL A 69 3.09 -6.47 -12.42
CA VAL A 69 3.28 -6.24 -10.99
C VAL A 69 1.94 -5.85 -10.37
N THR A 70 1.63 -6.39 -9.20
CA THR A 70 0.37 -6.08 -8.52
C THR A 70 0.46 -4.76 -7.75
N ASP A 71 -0.69 -4.15 -7.45
CA ASP A 71 -0.75 -2.94 -6.61
C ASP A 71 -0.09 -3.17 -5.24
N ARG A 72 -0.37 -4.32 -4.62
CA ARG A 72 0.20 -4.71 -3.33
C ARG A 72 1.72 -4.68 -3.36
N GLU A 73 2.31 -5.41 -4.30
CA GLU A 73 3.76 -5.53 -4.43
C GLU A 73 4.40 -4.17 -4.77
N SER A 74 3.75 -3.38 -5.63
CA SER A 74 4.22 -2.03 -5.99
C SER A 74 4.28 -1.12 -4.76
N PHE A 75 3.21 -1.08 -3.96
CA PHE A 75 3.17 -0.22 -2.77
C PHE A 75 4.07 -0.73 -1.64
N GLU A 76 4.11 -2.03 -1.39
CA GLU A 76 5.00 -2.63 -0.39
C GLU A 76 6.46 -2.30 -0.70
N LEU A 77 6.89 -2.45 -1.95
CA LEU A 77 8.27 -2.18 -2.35
C LEU A 77 8.59 -0.69 -2.39
N SER A 78 7.66 0.18 -2.79
CA SER A 78 7.84 1.64 -2.67
C SER A 78 8.11 2.05 -1.21
N ARG A 79 7.31 1.52 -0.27
CA ARG A 79 7.48 1.79 1.16
C ARG A 79 8.77 1.19 1.72
N GLN A 80 9.13 -0.02 1.31
CA GLN A 80 10.40 -0.65 1.71
C GLN A 80 11.60 0.13 1.20
N LEU A 81 11.55 0.63 -0.03
CA LEU A 81 12.64 1.42 -0.61
C LEU A 81 12.88 2.70 0.20
N GLY A 82 11.81 3.38 0.62
CA GLY A 82 11.92 4.53 1.54
C GLY A 82 12.48 4.15 2.92
N ARG A 83 12.10 2.99 3.46
CA ARG A 83 12.53 2.53 4.80
C ARG A 83 13.96 2.02 4.85
N LEU A 84 14.40 1.29 3.82
CA LEU A 84 15.68 0.57 3.79
C LEU A 84 16.77 1.39 3.12
N GLU A 85 16.44 2.11 2.03
CA GLU A 85 17.41 2.83 1.21
C GLU A 85 17.26 4.36 1.30
N GLY A 86 16.26 4.87 2.02
CA GLY A 86 16.01 6.30 2.17
C GLY A 86 15.48 6.99 0.90
N ILE A 87 15.08 6.23 -0.12
CA ILE A 87 14.53 6.77 -1.36
C ILE A 87 13.00 6.86 -1.24
N PHE A 88 12.50 8.05 -0.93
CA PHE A 88 11.07 8.29 -0.75
C PHE A 88 10.36 8.56 -2.08
N CYS A 89 9.71 7.54 -2.63
CA CYS A 89 9.14 7.54 -3.99
C CYS A 89 7.64 7.19 -4.06
N GLY A 90 7.05 7.32 -5.26
CA GLY A 90 5.69 6.86 -5.55
C GLY A 90 5.56 5.38 -5.91
N GLY A 91 4.32 4.94 -6.14
CA GLY A 91 3.97 3.52 -6.34
C GLY A 91 4.57 2.92 -7.63
N SER A 92 4.66 3.71 -8.70
CA SER A 92 5.24 3.26 -9.98
C SER A 92 6.74 2.93 -9.86
N THR A 93 7.46 3.61 -8.97
CA THR A 93 8.85 3.25 -8.64
C THR A 93 8.91 1.89 -7.95
N GLY A 94 7.96 1.60 -7.05
CA GLY A 94 7.84 0.27 -6.45
C GLY A 94 7.53 -0.81 -7.50
N THR A 95 6.73 -0.50 -8.52
CA THR A 95 6.50 -1.40 -9.68
C THR A 95 7.82 -1.69 -10.42
N ASN A 96 8.62 -0.66 -10.70
CA ASN A 96 9.93 -0.82 -11.34
C ASN A 96 10.88 -1.66 -10.46
N LEU A 97 10.91 -1.42 -9.15
CA LEU A 97 11.74 -2.18 -8.22
C LEU A 97 11.32 -3.66 -8.18
N ALA A 98 10.03 -3.95 -8.19
CA ALA A 98 9.52 -5.33 -8.23
C ALA A 98 10.03 -6.10 -9.45
N ALA A 99 9.93 -5.47 -10.64
CA ALA A 99 10.44 -6.04 -11.88
C ALA A 99 11.96 -6.19 -11.84
N ALA A 100 12.69 -5.17 -11.36
CA ALA A 100 14.15 -5.21 -11.23
C ALA A 100 14.62 -6.36 -10.34
N LEU A 101 13.99 -6.57 -9.19
CA LEU A 101 14.30 -7.67 -8.28
C LEU A 101 14.06 -9.04 -8.93
N ARG A 102 13.00 -9.19 -9.73
CA ARG A 102 12.73 -10.45 -10.47
C ARG A 102 13.77 -10.71 -11.55
N VAL A 103 14.16 -9.67 -12.28
CA VAL A 103 15.21 -9.74 -13.32
C VAL A 103 16.57 -10.01 -12.72
N ALA A 104 16.86 -9.50 -11.53
CA ALA A 104 18.14 -9.68 -10.84
C ALA A 104 18.31 -11.09 -10.25
N ARG A 105 17.23 -11.78 -9.85
CA ARG A 105 17.29 -13.11 -9.20
C ARG A 105 18.17 -14.16 -9.90
N PRO A 106 18.10 -14.33 -11.23
CA PRO A 106 18.92 -15.33 -11.93
C PRO A 106 20.31 -14.83 -12.33
N LEU A 107 20.66 -13.56 -12.07
CA LEU A 107 21.95 -13.00 -12.46
C LEU A 107 23.05 -13.44 -11.48
N ASP A 108 24.27 -13.49 -11.98
CA ASP A 108 25.49 -13.64 -11.19
C ASP A 108 25.99 -12.28 -10.66
N GLU A 109 27.16 -12.29 -10.03
CA GLU A 109 27.78 -11.10 -9.42
C GLU A 109 28.17 -10.01 -10.43
N ASP A 110 28.31 -10.36 -11.71
CA ASP A 110 28.60 -9.41 -12.79
C ASP A 110 27.32 -8.77 -13.38
N GLY A 111 26.15 -9.23 -12.96
CA GLY A 111 24.86 -8.73 -13.41
C GLY A 111 24.57 -7.30 -12.95
N LEU A 112 24.31 -6.40 -13.89
CA LEU A 112 23.90 -5.02 -13.61
C LEU A 112 22.45 -4.77 -14.02
N VAL A 113 21.61 -4.43 -13.04
CA VAL A 113 20.22 -4.01 -13.25
C VAL A 113 20.07 -2.54 -12.85
N VAL A 114 19.51 -1.75 -13.76
CA VAL A 114 19.18 -0.34 -13.53
C VAL A 114 17.68 -0.16 -13.68
N PHE A 115 17.05 0.54 -12.74
CA PHE A 115 15.65 0.93 -12.82
C PHE A 115 15.49 2.42 -12.56
N ILE A 116 14.32 2.97 -12.92
CA ILE A 116 14.04 4.41 -12.82
C ILE A 116 13.16 4.67 -11.60
N VAL A 117 13.56 5.66 -10.79
CA VAL A 117 12.69 6.30 -9.79
C VAL A 117 11.90 7.38 -10.51
N CYS A 118 10.58 7.22 -10.57
CA CYS A 118 9.71 8.02 -11.43
C CYS A 118 9.36 9.39 -10.81
N ASP A 119 9.07 9.40 -9.51
CA ASP A 119 8.60 10.57 -8.76
C ASP A 119 8.82 10.41 -7.25
N THR A 120 8.53 11.48 -6.51
CA THR A 120 8.66 11.57 -5.05
C THR A 120 7.44 11.01 -4.34
N GLY A 121 7.64 10.51 -3.11
CA GLY A 121 6.55 9.93 -2.30
C GLY A 121 5.54 10.95 -1.76
N GLU A 122 5.84 12.25 -1.83
CA GLU A 122 5.03 13.32 -1.24
C GLU A 122 3.60 13.39 -1.80
N HIS A 123 3.43 13.06 -3.08
CA HIS A 123 2.13 13.04 -3.75
C HIS A 123 1.18 11.95 -3.21
N TYR A 124 1.70 11.02 -2.41
CA TYR A 124 1.00 9.80 -2.00
C TYR A 124 0.94 9.61 -0.47
N LEU A 125 1.21 10.66 0.31
CA LEU A 125 1.18 10.62 1.79
C LEU A 125 -0.17 10.11 2.33
N SER A 126 -1.28 10.53 1.74
CA SER A 126 -2.64 10.10 2.12
C SER A 126 -3.10 8.81 1.41
N LYS A 127 -2.22 8.16 0.64
CA LYS A 127 -2.49 6.94 -0.12
C LYS A 127 -1.60 5.81 0.40
N HIS A 128 -0.79 5.18 -0.45
CA HIS A 128 -0.02 4.00 -0.06
C HIS A 128 1.01 4.25 1.06
N HIS A 129 1.42 5.49 1.31
CA HIS A 129 2.25 5.82 2.47
C HIS A 129 1.46 5.91 3.80
N SER A 130 0.13 5.93 3.76
CA SER A 130 -0.75 5.80 4.93
C SER A 130 -1.10 4.34 5.21
N ASP A 131 -0.94 3.91 6.46
CA ASP A 131 -1.33 2.57 6.92
C ASP A 131 -2.85 2.39 6.89
N GLU A 132 -3.60 3.43 7.24
CA GLU A 132 -5.05 3.46 7.23
C GLU A 132 -5.57 3.21 5.81
N TRP A 133 -5.03 3.91 4.83
CA TRP A 133 -5.41 3.74 3.43
C TRP A 133 -5.04 2.34 2.92
N MET A 134 -3.83 1.85 3.24
CA MET A 134 -3.42 0.50 2.85
C MET A 134 -4.31 -0.59 3.49
N LYS A 135 -4.76 -0.39 4.73
CA LYS A 135 -5.76 -1.27 5.40
C LYS A 135 -7.12 -1.19 4.72
N GLU A 136 -7.60 0.02 4.41
CA GLU A 136 -8.87 0.25 3.72
C GLU A 136 -8.91 -0.48 2.37
N LYS A 137 -7.79 -0.43 1.62
CA LYS A 137 -7.64 -1.15 0.34
C LYS A 137 -7.28 -2.62 0.47
N ARG A 138 -7.18 -3.15 1.70
CA ARG A 138 -6.81 -4.56 2.00
C ARG A 138 -5.46 -4.97 1.43
N LEU A 139 -4.51 -4.03 1.41
CA LEU A 139 -3.15 -4.20 0.90
C LEU A 139 -2.11 -4.39 2.02
N LEU A 140 -2.46 -4.05 3.26
CA LEU A 140 -1.68 -4.48 4.42
C LEU A 140 -2.17 -5.83 4.93
N GLU A 141 -1.24 -6.75 5.15
CA GLU A 141 -1.52 -7.96 5.90
C GLU A 141 -2.04 -7.59 7.30
N PRO A 142 -3.05 -8.29 7.83
CA PRO A 142 -3.49 -8.09 9.20
C PRO A 142 -2.28 -8.29 10.12
N GLN A 143 -1.97 -7.31 10.96
CA GLN A 143 -0.98 -7.53 12.00
C GLN A 143 -1.44 -8.71 12.85
N LYS A 144 -0.59 -9.75 12.96
CA LYS A 144 -0.85 -10.88 13.85
C LYS A 144 -0.77 -10.37 15.28
N ILE A 145 -1.91 -9.98 15.84
CA ILE A 145 -2.03 -9.63 17.25
C ILE A 145 -1.88 -10.94 18.03
N THR A 146 -0.77 -11.08 18.75
CA THR A 146 -0.57 -12.22 19.64
C THR A 146 -1.31 -11.99 20.95
N ALA A 147 -1.68 -13.06 21.66
CA ALA A 147 -2.25 -12.94 23.00
C ALA A 147 -1.32 -12.17 23.96
N GLY A 148 0.00 -12.28 23.77
CA GLY A 148 1.00 -11.52 24.52
C GLY A 148 0.95 -10.01 24.30
N LEU A 149 0.70 -9.55 23.07
CA LEU A 149 0.48 -8.14 22.76
C LEU A 149 -0.80 -7.63 23.42
N LEU A 150 -1.87 -8.44 23.45
CA LEU A 150 -3.13 -8.10 24.12
C LEU A 150 -2.97 -8.00 25.64
N THR A 151 -2.27 -8.94 26.27
CA THR A 151 -1.98 -8.85 27.72
C THR A 151 -1.12 -7.62 28.04
N GLY A 152 -0.20 -7.23 27.15
CA GLY A 152 0.57 -5.99 27.31
C GLY A 152 -0.27 -4.71 27.21
N THR A 153 -1.44 -4.74 26.55
CA THR A 153 -2.37 -3.59 26.52
C THR A 153 -3.20 -3.46 27.81
N LYS A 154 -3.31 -4.53 28.61
CA LYS A 154 -3.97 -4.50 29.92
C LYS A 154 -2.95 -4.19 31.00
N GLY A 155 -2.71 -2.90 31.25
CA GLY A 155 -1.85 -2.46 32.35
C GLY A 155 -2.51 -2.67 33.73
N GLU A 156 -1.72 -2.55 34.81
CA GLU A 156 -2.16 -2.66 36.22
C GLU A 156 -3.31 -1.73 36.61
N ARG A 157 -3.55 -0.66 35.83
CA ARG A 157 -4.65 0.31 36.04
C ARG A 157 -5.94 -0.05 35.29
N SER A 158 -5.97 -1.18 34.59
CA SER A 158 -7.18 -1.62 33.88
C SER A 158 -8.25 -1.99 34.91
N PRO A 159 -9.48 -1.48 34.80
CA PRO A 159 -10.53 -1.80 35.77
C PRO A 159 -10.82 -3.30 35.78
N GLU A 160 -10.87 -3.90 36.98
CA GLU A 160 -11.13 -5.33 37.18
C GLU A 160 -12.56 -5.73 36.79
N THR A 161 -13.47 -4.76 36.78
CA THR A 161 -14.88 -4.94 36.45
C THR A 161 -15.29 -4.01 35.32
N LEU A 162 -16.31 -4.41 34.56
CA LEU A 162 -16.88 -3.57 33.51
C LEU A 162 -17.41 -2.26 34.11
N VAL A 163 -16.87 -1.13 33.67
CA VAL A 163 -17.33 0.21 34.05
C VAL A 163 -18.51 0.59 33.17
N THR A 164 -19.64 0.96 33.76
CA THR A 164 -20.88 1.24 33.03
C THR A 164 -21.54 2.52 33.51
N ALA A 165 -22.42 3.07 32.68
CA ALA A 165 -23.35 4.15 33.06
C ALA A 165 -24.80 3.65 33.08
N GLY A 166 -25.64 4.25 33.92
CA GLY A 166 -27.09 4.07 33.87
C GLY A 166 -27.77 5.00 32.86
N PRO A 167 -28.95 4.65 32.31
CA PRO A 167 -29.66 5.49 31.33
C PRO A 167 -30.10 6.84 31.89
N ALA A 168 -30.30 6.94 33.20
CA ALA A 168 -30.67 8.17 33.91
C ALA A 168 -29.49 8.82 34.67
N GLU A 169 -28.27 8.28 34.53
CA GLU A 169 -27.08 8.82 35.18
C GLU A 169 -26.72 10.18 34.58
N ARG A 170 -26.29 11.14 35.42
CA ARG A 170 -25.87 12.44 34.92
C ARG A 170 -24.60 12.26 34.09
N VAL A 171 -24.58 12.92 32.95
CA VAL A 171 -23.44 12.92 32.03
C VAL A 171 -22.13 13.32 32.75
N ALA A 172 -22.19 14.30 33.66
CA ALA A 172 -21.03 14.72 34.45
C ALA A 172 -20.45 13.61 35.33
N ASP A 173 -21.30 12.81 35.98
CA ASP A 173 -20.89 11.71 36.84
C ASP A 173 -20.29 10.56 36.01
N ALA A 174 -20.89 10.27 34.85
CA ALA A 174 -20.39 9.29 33.90
C ALA A 174 -19.02 9.72 33.31
N LEU A 175 -18.84 11.00 32.98
CA LEU A 175 -17.55 11.55 32.51
C LEU A 175 -16.48 11.52 33.61
N ALA A 176 -16.84 11.82 34.87
CA ALA A 176 -15.92 11.72 35.99
C ALA A 176 -15.41 10.28 36.18
N LYS A 177 -16.34 9.30 36.13
CA LYS A 177 -16.03 7.87 36.19
C LYS A 177 -15.11 7.42 35.03
N MET A 178 -15.36 7.92 33.82
CA MET A 178 -14.52 7.68 32.65
C MET A 178 -13.09 8.23 32.83
N ASN A 179 -12.96 9.44 33.36
CA ASN A 179 -11.66 10.07 33.62
C ASN A 179 -10.87 9.34 34.72
N GLU A 180 -11.53 8.97 35.83
CA GLU A 180 -10.91 8.20 36.92
C GLU A 180 -10.37 6.84 36.46
N THR A 181 -11.06 6.20 35.52
CA THR A 181 -10.72 4.87 35.01
C THR A 181 -9.87 4.91 33.74
N GLY A 182 -9.56 6.10 33.21
CA GLY A 182 -8.81 6.28 31.96
C GLY A 182 -9.51 5.72 30.73
N LEU A 183 -10.84 5.67 30.73
CA LEU A 183 -11.67 5.12 29.65
C LEU A 183 -12.28 6.25 28.80
N THR A 184 -12.21 6.11 27.48
CA THR A 184 -12.80 7.06 26.52
C THR A 184 -14.22 6.68 26.07
N GLN A 185 -14.67 5.48 26.45
CA GLN A 185 -16.02 4.99 26.20
C GLN A 185 -16.46 3.98 27.27
N ILE A 186 -17.76 4.01 27.62
CA ILE A 186 -18.40 3.03 28.51
C ILE A 186 -19.79 2.65 27.97
N PRO A 187 -20.24 1.39 28.13
CA PRO A 187 -21.61 0.99 27.81
C PRO A 187 -22.62 1.60 28.79
N VAL A 188 -23.82 1.88 28.30
CA VAL A 188 -24.97 2.27 29.11
C VAL A 188 -25.85 1.04 29.31
N LEU A 189 -26.04 0.63 30.56
CA LEU A 189 -26.81 -0.57 30.91
C LEU A 189 -28.09 -0.23 31.67
N GLU A 190 -29.18 -0.93 31.34
CA GLU A 190 -30.44 -0.94 32.07
C GLU A 190 -30.79 -2.41 32.34
N ASP A 191 -31.02 -2.78 33.61
CA ASP A 191 -31.30 -4.17 34.02
C ASP A 191 -30.33 -5.22 33.45
N GLY A 192 -29.04 -4.87 33.39
CA GLY A 192 -27.98 -5.73 32.85
C GLY A 192 -27.92 -5.84 31.33
N HIS A 193 -28.82 -5.18 30.61
CA HIS A 193 -28.86 -5.15 29.16
C HIS A 193 -28.27 -3.85 28.62
N SER A 194 -27.49 -3.95 27.54
CA SER A 194 -26.93 -2.77 26.88
C SER A 194 -28.02 -2.01 26.14
N VAL A 195 -28.27 -0.77 26.55
CA VAL A 195 -29.20 0.16 25.90
C VAL A 195 -28.46 1.23 25.07
N GLY A 196 -27.13 1.28 25.16
CA GLY A 196 -26.31 2.18 24.35
C GLY A 196 -24.87 2.25 24.80
N SER A 197 -24.17 3.32 24.39
CA SER A 197 -22.81 3.62 24.82
C SER A 197 -22.59 5.11 24.94
N LEU A 198 -21.85 5.52 25.96
CA LEU A 198 -21.34 6.88 26.11
C LEU A 198 -19.91 6.93 25.55
N ARG A 199 -19.61 7.93 24.73
CA ARG A 199 -18.27 8.21 24.20
C ARG A 199 -17.92 9.65 24.47
N GLU A 200 -16.74 9.89 25.02
CA GLU A 200 -16.27 11.23 25.39
C GLU A 200 -16.37 12.22 24.21
N SER A 201 -15.92 11.80 23.02
CA SER A 201 -15.91 12.60 21.79
C SER A 201 -17.27 12.94 21.18
N ARG A 202 -18.37 12.38 21.70
CA ARG A 202 -19.73 12.71 21.26
C ARG A 202 -20.48 13.60 22.24
N VAL A 203 -19.90 13.84 23.41
CA VAL A 203 -20.50 14.57 24.52
C VAL A 203 -19.82 15.93 24.68
N LEU A 204 -18.50 15.97 24.50
CA LEU A 204 -17.69 17.18 24.36
C LEU A 204 -17.70 17.66 22.90
#